data_AF-A0A522P373-F1
#
_entry.id   AF-A0A522P373-F1
#
_cell.length_a   1.000
_cell.length_b   1.000
_cell.length_c   1.000
_cell.angle_alpha   90.00
_cell.angle_beta   90.00
_cell.angle_gamma   90.00
#
_symmetry.space_group_name_H-M   'P 1'
#
loop_
_entity.id
_entity.type
_entity.pdbx_description
1 polymer ?
#
loop_
_entity_poly.entity_id
_entity_poly.type
_entity_poly.pdbx_seq_one_letter_code
_entity_poly.pdbx_strand_id
1 'polypeptide(L)'
;MAVTVGPLQVDIAITVYERVTGDSNRGPGPLQVFPMSGAEFIRHTLYASGKAPAIVRLPDLNGNRRLAISYPAESAVDELTIAPDGKILSETLTASDLVSKTVVYPEAATKG
;
A
#
# COMPACT_ATOMS: atom_id res chain seq x y z
N MET A 1 -21.28 1.72 5.09
CA MET A 1 -20.46 2.80 5.64
C MET A 1 -19.23 2.91 4.74
N ALA A 2 -19.13 3.96 3.92
CA ALA A 2 -17.99 4.14 3.03
C ALA A 2 -16.84 4.73 3.85
N VAL A 3 -15.70 4.05 3.88
CA VAL A 3 -14.47 4.61 4.49
C VAL A 3 -13.78 5.39 3.39
N THR A 4 -13.74 6.71 3.53
CA THR A 4 -12.89 7.56 2.70
C THR A 4 -11.44 7.29 3.06
N VAL A 5 -10.69 6.65 2.16
CA VAL A 5 -9.22 6.67 2.25
C VAL A 5 -8.82 8.13 2.01
N GLY A 6 -8.20 8.76 3.01
CA GLY A 6 -7.79 10.16 2.92
C GLY A 6 -6.88 10.39 1.71
N PRO A 7 -6.77 11.62 1.19
CA PRO A 7 -5.91 11.88 0.06
C PRO A 7 -4.48 11.54 0.45
N LEU A 8 -3.95 10.46 -0.12
CA LEU A 8 -2.52 10.22 -0.14
C LEU A 8 -1.88 11.52 -0.67
N GLN A 9 -0.78 11.99 -0.07
CA GLN A 9 -0.09 13.17 -0.59
C GLN A 9 0.50 12.83 -1.97
N VAL A 10 -0.26 13.13 -3.02
CA VAL A 10 -0.01 12.71 -4.41
C VAL A 10 1.22 13.37 -5.04
N ASP A 11 1.66 14.52 -4.52
CA ASP A 11 2.73 15.33 -5.12
C ASP A 11 4.13 15.09 -4.53
N ILE A 12 4.29 14.05 -3.71
CA ILE A 12 5.59 13.72 -3.09
C ILE A 12 6.29 12.63 -3.91
N ALA A 13 7.58 12.80 -4.18
CA ALA A 13 8.43 11.74 -4.70
C ALA A 13 8.66 10.69 -3.61
N ILE A 14 8.45 9.43 -3.91
CA ILE A 14 8.57 8.28 -3.00
C ILE A 14 9.47 7.21 -3.62
N THR A 15 9.95 6.29 -2.80
CA THR A 15 10.61 5.06 -3.26
C THR A 15 9.79 3.86 -2.81
N VAL A 16 9.40 3.03 -3.75
CA VAL A 16 8.67 1.78 -3.48
C VAL A 16 9.64 0.61 -3.57
N TYR A 17 9.69 -0.18 -2.51
CA TYR A 17 10.43 -1.43 -2.43
C TYR A 17 9.43 -2.58 -2.54
N GLU A 18 9.51 -3.38 -3.59
CA GLU A 18 8.53 -4.43 -3.91
C GLU A 18 9.16 -5.82 -3.97
N ARG A 19 8.42 -6.81 -3.48
CA ARG A 19 8.69 -8.24 -3.72
C ARG A 19 7.42 -8.93 -4.19
N VAL A 20 7.57 -9.77 -5.20
CA VAL A 20 6.51 -10.64 -5.72
C VAL A 20 6.83 -12.08 -5.34
N THR A 21 5.86 -12.77 -4.75
CA THR A 21 5.95 -14.18 -4.36
C THR A 21 4.84 -14.95 -5.08
N GLY A 22 5.17 -15.58 -6.21
CA GLY A 22 4.21 -16.41 -6.96
C GLY A 22 4.22 -17.89 -6.57
N ASP A 23 5.40 -18.45 -6.28
CA ASP A 23 5.52 -19.81 -5.72
C ASP A 23 6.08 -19.71 -4.30
N SER A 24 5.20 -19.91 -3.32
CA SER A 24 5.56 -19.83 -1.89
C SER A 24 6.60 -20.87 -1.48
N ASN A 25 6.77 -21.97 -2.23
CA ASN A 25 7.82 -22.95 -1.96
C ASN A 25 9.21 -22.46 -2.38
N ARG A 26 9.28 -21.50 -3.31
CA ARG A 26 10.55 -20.86 -3.73
C ARG A 26 10.86 -19.60 -2.93
N GLY A 27 9.89 -19.13 -2.15
CA GLY A 27 9.99 -17.90 -1.39
C GLY A 27 9.86 -16.64 -2.26
N PRO A 28 10.08 -15.46 -1.67
CA PRO A 28 9.94 -14.19 -2.38
C PRO A 28 10.94 -14.05 -3.52
N GLY A 29 10.47 -13.47 -4.64
CA GLY A 29 11.34 -13.03 -5.72
C GLY A 29 12.31 -11.91 -5.32
N PRO A 30 13.15 -11.45 -6.26
CA PRO A 30 14.11 -10.38 -6.00
C PRO A 30 13.40 -9.09 -5.56
N LEU A 31 14.07 -8.31 -4.72
CA LEU A 31 13.60 -6.98 -4.32
C LEU A 31 13.74 -6.02 -5.51
N GLN A 32 12.63 -5.39 -5.90
CA GLN A 32 12.58 -4.35 -6.91
C GLN A 32 12.44 -2.98 -6.23
N VAL A 33 13.03 -1.95 -6.84
CA VAL A 33 13.06 -0.59 -6.28
C VAL A 33 12.61 0.39 -7.34
N PHE A 34 11.57 1.16 -7.03
CA PHE A 34 10.93 2.09 -7.95
C PHE A 34 10.87 3.50 -7.35
N PRO A 35 11.71 4.44 -7.80
CA PRO A 35 11.46 5.85 -7.54
C PRO A 35 10.26 6.31 -8.38
N MET A 36 9.23 6.85 -7.74
CA MET A 36 8.02 7.34 -8.41
C MET A 36 7.33 8.43 -7.59
N SER A 37 6.36 9.13 -8.17
CA SER A 37 5.48 10.03 -7.42
C SER A 37 4.39 9.26 -6.66
N GLY A 38 3.87 9.86 -5.59
CA GLY A 38 2.69 9.34 -4.90
C GLY A 38 1.48 9.18 -5.82
N ALA A 39 1.30 10.07 -6.79
CA ALA A 39 0.26 9.99 -7.82
C ALA A 39 0.42 8.76 -8.72
N GLU A 40 1.65 8.46 -9.17
CA GLU A 40 1.94 7.25 -9.94
C GLU A 40 1.63 5.99 -9.13
N PHE A 41 2.10 5.94 -7.89
CA PHE A 41 1.82 4.82 -6.99
C PHE A 41 0.31 4.55 -6.85
N ILE A 42 -0.49 5.58 -6.56
CA ILE A 42 -1.95 5.44 -6.43
C ILE A 42 -2.59 4.95 -7.73
N ARG A 43 -2.14 5.39 -8.90
CA ARG A 43 -2.72 4.93 -10.18
C ARG A 43 -2.53 3.44 -10.44
N HIS A 44 -1.57 2.79 -9.77
CA HIS A 44 -1.28 1.37 -9.91
C HIS A 44 -1.91 0.49 -8.82
N THR A 45 -2.71 1.06 -7.91
CA THR A 45 -3.33 0.29 -6.83
C THR A 45 -4.79 -0.04 -7.13
N LEU A 46 -5.32 -1.10 -6.52
CA LEU A 46 -6.73 -1.48 -6.70
C LEU A 46 -7.70 -0.45 -6.10
N TYR A 47 -7.26 0.31 -5.09
CA TYR A 47 -8.04 1.40 -4.49
C TYR A 47 -8.00 2.71 -5.30
N ALA A 48 -7.33 2.77 -6.46
CA ALA A 48 -7.23 3.98 -7.28
C ALA A 48 -8.59 4.61 -7.63
N SER A 49 -9.62 3.77 -7.79
CA SER A 49 -10.98 4.21 -8.12
C SER A 49 -11.71 4.89 -6.95
N GLY A 50 -11.14 4.87 -5.74
CA GLY A 50 -11.79 5.30 -4.50
C GLY A 50 -12.95 4.41 -4.07
N LYS A 51 -13.18 3.28 -4.76
CA LYS A 51 -14.25 2.33 -4.46
C LYS A 51 -13.64 1.02 -4.01
N ALA A 52 -13.70 0.78 -2.70
CA ALA A 52 -13.41 -0.51 -2.11
C ALA A 52 -14.73 -1.26 -1.83
N PRO A 53 -14.93 -2.48 -2.36
CA PRO A 53 -16.15 -3.27 -2.12
C PRO A 53 -16.40 -3.56 -0.64
N ALA A 54 -15.35 -3.87 0.11
CA ALA A 54 -15.41 -4.07 1.55
C ALA A 54 -14.09 -3.65 2.21
N ILE A 55 -14.18 -2.97 3.36
CA ILE A 55 -13.03 -2.56 4.17
C ILE A 55 -13.26 -3.04 5.61
N VAL A 56 -12.26 -3.70 6.18
CA VAL A 56 -12.22 -4.08 7.59
C VAL A 56 -11.02 -3.41 8.25
N ARG A 57 -11.24 -2.83 9.43
CA ARG A 57 -10.15 -2.32 10.26
C ARG A 57 -9.53 -3.47 11.04
N LEU A 58 -8.22 -3.65 10.90
CA LEU A 58 -7.45 -4.61 11.68
C LEU A 58 -6.92 -3.95 12.96
N PRO A 59 -6.44 -4.72 13.95
CA PRO A 59 -5.72 -4.17 15.09
C PRO A 59 -4.55 -3.30 14.61
N ASP A 60 -4.38 -2.15 15.26
CA ASP A 60 -3.27 -1.25 14.96
C ASP A 60 -1.94 -1.95 15.25
N LEU A 61 -0.90 -1.58 14.49
CA LEU A 61 0.44 -2.11 14.63
C LEU A 61 1.41 -0.96 14.91
N ASN A 62 2.02 -0.95 16.09
CA ASN A 62 2.96 0.09 16.51
C ASN A 62 2.38 1.52 16.38
N GLY A 63 1.09 1.69 16.69
CA GLY A 63 0.38 2.97 16.55
C GLY A 63 -0.06 3.31 15.11
N ASN A 64 0.28 2.47 14.13
CA ASN A 64 -0.16 2.63 12.75
C ASN A 64 -1.48 1.91 12.50
N ARG A 65 -2.36 2.55 11.73
CA ARG A 65 -3.65 2.00 11.34
C ARG A 65 -3.45 0.88 10.34
N ARG A 66 -4.15 -0.23 10.53
CA ARG A 66 -4.19 -1.32 9.55
C ARG A 66 -5.58 -1.51 8.96
N LEU A 67 -5.64 -1.67 7.65
CA LEU A 67 -6.86 -1.94 6.89
C LEU A 67 -6.68 -3.20 6.05
N ALA A 68 -7.70 -4.04 6.00
CA ALA A 68 -7.85 -5.08 4.99
C ALA A 68 -8.97 -4.66 4.04
N ILE A 69 -8.68 -4.66 2.75
CA ILE A 69 -9.59 -4.25 1.69
C ILE A 69 -9.82 -5.44 0.76
N SER A 70 -11.08 -5.82 0.54
CA SER A 70 -11.40 -6.95 -0.32
C SER A 70 -11.94 -6.46 -1.65
N TYR A 71 -11.43 -7.05 -2.73
CA TYR A 71 -11.76 -6.82 -4.13
C TYR A 71 -12.28 -8.12 -4.76
N PRO A 72 -13.55 -8.49 -4.54
CA PRO A 72 -14.04 -9.81 -4.94
C PRO A 72 -14.06 -10.02 -6.46
N ALA A 73 -14.31 -8.98 -7.25
CA ALA A 73 -14.31 -9.07 -8.71
C ALA A 73 -12.91 -9.35 -9.27
N GLU A 74 -11.89 -8.89 -8.55
CA GLU A 74 -10.47 -9.05 -8.86
C GLU A 74 -9.86 -10.29 -8.17
N SER A 75 -10.65 -11.02 -7.37
CA SER A 75 -10.18 -12.12 -6.52
C SER A 75 -8.95 -11.73 -5.67
N ALA A 76 -8.98 -10.51 -5.12
CA ALA A 76 -7.84 -9.93 -4.43
C ALA A 76 -8.19 -9.38 -3.04
N VAL A 77 -7.21 -9.38 -2.15
CA VAL A 77 -7.26 -8.72 -0.84
C VAL A 77 -6.01 -7.89 -0.67
N ASP A 78 -6.18 -6.65 -0.21
CA ASP A 78 -5.11 -5.70 -0.01
C ASP A 78 -5.05 -5.26 1.46
N GLU A 79 -3.91 -5.50 2.09
CA GLU A 79 -3.63 -5.05 3.45
C GLU A 79 -2.73 -3.81 3.45
N LEU A 80 -3.23 -2.72 4.03
CA LEU A 80 -2.50 -1.47 4.17
C LEU A 80 -2.09 -1.21 5.62
N THR A 81 -0.86 -0.77 5.82
CA THR A 81 -0.42 -0.11 7.07
C THR A 81 -0.23 1.37 6.81
N ILE A 82 -0.93 2.20 7.58
CA ILE A 82 -1.05 3.64 7.38
C ILE A 82 -0.56 4.36 8.65
N ALA A 83 0.39 5.27 8.49
CA ALA A 83 0.90 6.12 9.55
C ALA A 83 -0.20 7.08 10.08
N PRO A 84 -0.03 7.65 11.29
CA PRO A 84 -0.98 8.63 11.84
C PRO A 84 -1.20 9.86 10.94
N ASP A 85 -0.19 10.25 10.15
CA ASP A 85 -0.26 11.37 9.21
C ASP A 85 -0.90 11.00 7.85
N GLY A 86 -1.38 9.76 7.70
CA GLY A 86 -2.06 9.28 6.50
C GLY A 86 -1.16 8.68 5.43
N LYS A 87 0.17 8.62 5.64
CA LYS A 87 1.09 7.97 4.71
C LYS A 87 0.92 6.45 4.72
N ILE A 88 0.92 5.81 3.55
CA ILE A 88 1.00 4.36 3.45
C ILE A 88 2.44 3.95 3.72
N LEU A 89 2.67 3.11 4.72
CA LEU A 89 4.00 2.59 5.05
C LEU A 89 4.27 1.27 4.34
N SER A 90 3.25 0.40 4.26
CA SER A 90 3.33 -0.87 3.55
C SER A 90 1.98 -1.29 2.98
N GLU A 91 2.07 -2.09 1.92
CA GLU A 91 0.96 -2.72 1.22
C GLU A 91 1.28 -4.22 1.07
N THR A 92 0.30 -5.09 1.26
CA THR A 92 0.39 -6.50 0.90
C THR A 92 -0.84 -6.88 0.11
N LEU A 93 -0.66 -7.04 -1.20
CA LEU A 93 -1.69 -7.46 -2.12
C LEU A 93 -1.60 -8.98 -2.29
N THR A 94 -2.67 -9.67 -1.90
CA THR A 94 -2.86 -11.10 -2.14
C THR A 94 -3.82 -11.28 -3.31
N ALA A 95 -3.32 -11.81 -4.43
CA ALA A 95 -4.11 -12.17 -5.60
C ALA A 95 -3.63 -13.55 -6.10
N SER A 96 -3.41 -13.72 -7.41
CA SER A 96 -2.72 -14.93 -7.92
C SER A 96 -1.31 -15.07 -7.34
N ASP A 97 -0.63 -13.94 -7.15
CA ASP A 97 0.65 -13.84 -6.46
C ASP A 97 0.48 -12.99 -5.19
N LEU A 98 1.40 -13.13 -4.25
CA LEU A 98 1.53 -12.23 -3.10
C LEU A 98 2.55 -11.13 -3.44
N VAL A 99 2.11 -9.88 -3.43
CA VAL A 99 2.95 -8.70 -3.66
C VAL A 99 3.07 -7.91 -2.37
N SER A 100 4.28 -7.76 -1.85
CA SER A 100 4.58 -6.95 -0.66
C SER A 100 5.34 -5.70 -1.05
N LYS A 101 4.84 -4.52 -0.66
CA LYS A 101 5.47 -3.24 -0.92
C LYS A 101 5.76 -2.50 0.38
N THR A 102 6.89 -1.80 0.42
CA THR A 102 7.22 -0.80 1.46
C THR A 102 7.43 0.53 0.77
N VAL A 103 6.81 1.59 1.30
CA VAL A 103 6.87 2.93 0.72
C VAL A 103 7.72 3.82 1.62
N VAL A 104 8.77 4.39 1.05
CA VAL A 104 9.67 5.32 1.73
C VAL A 104 9.44 6.72 1.17
N TYR A 105 9.20 7.66 2.08
CA TYR A 105 9.06 9.08 1.77
C TYR A 105 10.40 9.79 2.07
N PRO A 106 10.74 10.84 1.31
CA PRO A 106 11.90 11.66 1.62
C PRO A 106 11.72 12.28 2.99
N GLU A 107 12.82 12.44 3.73
CA GLU A 107 12.81 13.28 4.92
C GLU A 107 12.33 14.67 4.52
N ALA A 108 11.38 15.22 5.29
CA ALA A 108 11.01 16.60 5.12
C ALA A 108 12.29 17.42 5.32
N ALA A 109 12.66 18.25 4.33
CA ALA A 109 13.78 19.16 4.49
C ALA A 109 13.52 19.99 5.75
N THR A 110 14.23 19.70 6.83
CA THR A 110 14.19 20.47 8.06
C THR A 110 14.61 21.88 7.67
N LYS A 111 13.65 22.80 7.58
CA LYS A 111 13.97 24.22 7.50
C LYS A 111 14.61 24.58 8.84
N GLY A 112 15.94 24.68 8.84
CA GLY A 112 16.69 25.34 9.91
C GLY A 112 16.37 26.83 9.97
#